data_AF-A0A565CAK4-F1
#
_entry.id   AF-A0A565CAK4-F1
#
_cell.length_a   1.000
_cell.length_b   1.000
_cell.length_c   1.000
_cell.angle_alpha   90.00
_cell.angle_beta   90.00
_cell.angle_gamma   90.00
#
_symmetry.space_group_name_H-M   'P 1'
#
loop_
_entity.id
_entity.type
_entity.pdbx_description
1 polymer ?
#
loop_
_entity_poly.entity_id
_entity_poly.type
_entity_poly.pdbx_seq_one_letter_code
_entity_poly.pdbx_strand_id
1 'polypeptide(L)' 'MSSSSPEEEDCVVAIKFMGPQLSLCRPAQSNSEWTNIRIRNPCFFSSPVMFSQREGMFGIPGAGGHLIGSWDLG' A
#
# COMPACT_ATOMS: atom_id res chain seq x y z
N MET A 1 22.41 7.25 -12.86
CA MET A 1 21.70 7.85 -11.71
C MET A 1 21.61 6.76 -10.65
N SER A 2 22.08 7.02 -9.43
CA SER A 2 21.81 6.17 -8.26
C SER A 2 20.51 6.69 -7.64
N SER A 3 19.50 5.84 -7.46
CA SER A 3 18.35 6.21 -6.62
C SER A 3 18.76 6.14 -5.15
N SER A 4 18.15 6.98 -4.31
CA SER A 4 18.17 6.82 -2.85
C SER A 4 17.65 5.43 -2.47
N SER A 5 18.20 4.85 -1.41
CA SER A 5 17.66 3.62 -0.83
C SER A 5 16.41 3.94 -0.01
N PRO A 6 15.40 3.04 0.05
CA PRO A 6 14.18 3.25 0.86
C PRO A 6 14.45 3.46 2.36
N GLU A 7 15.65 3.08 2.81
CA GLU A 7 16.14 3.24 4.18
C GLU A 7 16.64 4.67 4.47
N GLU A 8 16.95 5.45 3.43
CA GLU A 8 17.51 6.81 3.53
C GLU A 8 16.46 7.91 3.32
N GLU A 9 15.33 7.58 2.68
CA GLU A 9 14.24 8.50 2.36
C GLU A 9 12.95 8.06 3.06
N ASP A 10 12.21 9.02 3.65
CA ASP A 10 10.94 8.73 4.33
C ASP A 10 9.88 8.30 3.31
N CYS A 11 9.77 7.00 3.12
CA CYS A 11 8.87 6.37 2.17
C CYS A 11 8.01 5.31 2.86
N VAL A 12 6.85 5.03 2.26
CA VAL A 12 5.99 3.91 2.65
C VAL A 12 6.02 2.87 1.55
N VAL A 13 6.26 1.62 1.92
CA VAL A 13 6.18 0.45 1.05
C VAL A 13 4.86 -0.28 1.30
N ALA A 14 4.13 -0.59 0.24
CA ALA A 14 2.89 -1.37 0.30
C ALA A 14 3.04 -2.70 -0.43
N ILE A 15 2.59 -3.79 0.19
CA ILE A 15 2.52 -5.13 -0.39
C ILE A 15 1.09 -5.64 -0.33
N LYS A 16 0.55 -6.03 -1.49
CA LYS A 16 -0.77 -6.64 -1.61
C LYS A 16 -0.64 -8.11 -2.00
N PHE A 17 -1.12 -8.99 -1.12
CA PHE A 17 -1.17 -10.43 -1.39
C PHE A 17 -2.44 -10.79 -2.17
N MET A 18 -2.46 -11.95 -2.81
CA MET A 18 -3.72 -12.55 -3.25
C MET A 18 -4.61 -12.82 -2.03
N GLY A 19 -5.86 -12.35 -2.07
CA GLY A 19 -6.79 -12.46 -0.94
C GLY A 19 -6.87 -11.19 -0.08
N PRO A 20 -7.22 -11.30 1.20
CA PRO A 20 -7.60 -10.15 2.03
C PRO A 20 -6.44 -9.35 2.62
N GLN A 21 -5.17 -9.67 2.35
CA GLN A 21 -4.05 -9.06 3.09
C GLN A 21 -3.37 -7.93 2.31
N LEU A 22 -3.30 -6.76 2.94
CA LEU A 22 -2.44 -5.63 2.59
C LEU A 22 -1.45 -5.41 3.73
N SER A 23 -0.18 -5.13 3.43
CA SER A 23 0.83 -4.83 4.44
C SER A 23 1.55 -3.53 4.09
N LEU A 24 1.79 -2.67 5.08
CA LEU A 24 2.48 -1.40 4.93
C LEU A 24 3.73 -1.37 5.82
N CYS A 25 4.79 -0.71 5.36
CA CYS A 25 6.05 -0.57 6.09
C CYS A 25 6.68 0.80 5.81
N ARG A 26 7.34 1.40 6.81
CA ARG A 26 8.13 2.64 6.68
C ARG A 26 9.60 2.36 6.98
N PRO A 27 10.43 2.05 5.97
CA PRO A 27 11.77 1.49 6.21
C PRO A 27 12.73 2.44 6.92
N ALA A 28 12.62 3.75 6.68
CA ALA A 28 13.48 4.77 7.27
C ALA A 28 13.27 4.98 8.79
N GLN A 29 12.26 4.36 9.40
CA GLN A 29 12.04 4.44 10.86
C GLN A 29 12.87 3.40 11.61
N SER A 30 13.49 3.79 12.73
CA SER A 30 14.41 2.94 13.51
C SER A 30 13.82 1.63 14.04
N ASN A 31 12.50 1.57 14.22
CA ASN A 31 11.74 0.38 14.59
C ASN A 31 10.71 0.02 13.50
N SER A 32 11.17 -0.04 12.25
CA SER A 32 10.29 -0.33 11.13
C SER A 32 9.63 -1.70 11.27
N GLU A 33 8.30 -1.71 11.36
CA GLU A 33 7.49 -2.93 11.42
C GLU A 33 6.43 -2.94 10.31
N TRP A 34 6.03 -4.16 9.93
CA TRP A 34 4.93 -4.36 8.99
C TRP A 34 3.58 -4.19 9.68
N THR A 35 2.81 -3.21 9.24
CA THR A 35 1.40 -3.07 9.61
C THR A 35 0.55 -3.93 8.69
N ASN A 36 -0.07 -4.98 9.24
CA ASN A 36 -0.94 -5.89 8.50
C ASN A 36 -2.40 -5.44 8.55
N ILE A 37 -2.99 -5.24 7.38
CA ILE A 37 -4.37 -4.78 7.20
C ILE A 37 -5.18 -5.90 6.52
N ARG A 38 -6.27 -6.30 7.18
CA ARG A 38 -7.23 -7.26 6.61
C ARG A 38 -8.35 -6.53 5.87
N ILE A 39 -8.32 -6.59 4.55
CA ILE A 39 -9.35 -6.11 3.65
C ILE A 39 -10.60 -7.00 3.79
N ARG A 40 -11.75 -6.38 4.04
CA ARG A 40 -13.02 -7.09 4.21
C ARG A 40 -13.76 -7.34 2.90
N ASN A 41 -13.68 -6.41 1.95
CA ASN A 41 -14.42 -6.50 0.71
C ASN A 41 -13.67 -7.40 -0.31
N PRO A 42 -14.25 -8.54 -0.73
CA PRO A 42 -13.61 -9.47 -1.66
C PRO A 42 -13.30 -8.88 -3.03
N CYS A 43 -13.96 -7.79 -3.44
CA CYS A 43 -13.69 -7.18 -4.74
C CYS A 43 -12.24 -6.69 -4.89
N PHE A 44 -11.52 -6.50 -3.78
CA PHE A 44 -10.12 -6.07 -3.78
C PHE A 44 -9.12 -7.23 -3.73
N PHE A 45 -9.57 -8.49 -3.64
CA PHE A 45 -8.66 -9.60 -3.32
C PHE A 45 -7.66 -9.91 -4.43
N SER A 46 -8.08 -9.78 -5.69
CA SER A 46 -7.25 -10.05 -6.87
C SER A 46 -6.57 -8.81 -7.44
N SER A 47 -6.95 -7.62 -6.99
CA SER A 47 -6.45 -6.36 -7.56
C SER A 47 -5.11 -5.94 -6.94
N PRO A 48 -4.20 -5.32 -7.72
CA PRO A 48 -2.95 -4.80 -7.20
C PRO A 48 -3.15 -3.52 -6.38
N VAL A 49 -2.20 -3.22 -5.50
CA VAL A 49 -2.06 -1.90 -4.88
C VAL A 49 -1.30 -0.96 -5.81
N MET A 50 -1.73 0.30 -5.87
CA MET A 50 -1.12 1.37 -6.65
C MET A 50 -0.98 2.62 -5.80
N PHE A 51 0.01 3.46 -6.08
CA PHE A 51 0.16 4.76 -5.42
C PHE A 51 -0.39 5.87 -6.31
N SER A 52 -1.29 6.70 -5.78
CA SER A 52 -1.79 7.90 -6.44
C SER A 52 -0.93 9.09 -6.03
N GLN A 53 -0.15 9.64 -6.96
CA GLN A 53 0.63 10.86 -6.69
C GLN A 53 -0.25 12.08 -6.41
N ARG A 54 -1.44 12.13 -7.05
CA ARG A 54 -2.40 13.23 -6.86
C ARG A 54 -2.97 13.24 -5.44
N GLU A 55 -3.34 12.07 -4.94
CA GLU A 55 -3.98 11.93 -3.62
C GLU A 55 -2.95 11.66 -2.51
N GLY A 56 -1.71 11.33 -2.85
CA GLY A 56 -0.67 10.95 -1.90
C GLY A 56 -0.98 9.65 -1.15
N MET A 57 -1.77 8.75 -1.74
CA MET A 57 -2.31 7.57 -1.04
C MET A 57 -2.16 6.29 -1.86
N PHE A 58 -2.08 5.16 -1.15
CA PHE A 58 -2.25 3.85 -1.78
C PHE A 58 -3.73 3.57 -2.03
N GLY A 59 -4.01 3.11 -3.25
CA GLY A 59 -5.34 2.70 -3.69
C GLY A 59 -5.34 1.26 -4.23
N ILE A 60 -6.46 0.57 -4.06
CA ILE A 60 -6.74 -0.72 -4.70
C ILE A 60 -8.08 -0.60 -5.44
N PRO A 61 -8.10 -0.73 -6.78
CA PRO A 61 -9.35 -0.75 -7.52
C PRO A 61 -10.11 -2.05 -7.24
N GLY A 62 -11.40 -1.96 -7.01
CA GLY A 62 -12.26 -3.13 -6.90
C GLY A 62 -12.42 -3.80 -8.27
N ALA A 63 -12.50 -5.13 -8.29
CA ALA A 63 -12.87 -5.88 -9.47
C ALA A 63 -14.18 -5.32 -10.04
N GLY A 64 -14.19 -5.01 -11.34
CA GLY A 64 -15.30 -4.32 -12.03
C GLY A 64 -15.17 -2.78 -12.09
N GLY A 65 -14.22 -2.17 -11.38
CA GLY A 65 -13.84 -0.77 -11.57
C GLY A 65 -14.79 0.28 -10.95
N HIS A 66 -15.78 -0.14 -10.17
CA HIS A 66 -16.76 0.78 -9.57
C HIS A 66 -16.35 1.37 -8.21
N LEU A 67 -15.35 0.77 -7.56
CA LEU A 67 -14.90 1.15 -6.22
C LEU A 67 -13.38 1.27 -6.20
N ILE A 68 -12.87 2.17 -5.38
CA ILE A 68 -11.45 2.25 -5.02
C ILE A 68 -11.40 2.25 -3.50
N GLY A 69 -10.67 1.29 -2.93
CA GLY A 69 -10.26 1.38 -1.53
C GLY A 69 -9.01 2.24 -1.44
N SER A 70 -8.97 3.20 -0.54
CA SER A 70 -7.81 4.07 -0.31
C SER A 70 -7.35 3.95 1.14
N TRP A 71 -6.05 3.98 1.36
CA TRP A 71 -5.44 3.94 2.68
C TRP A 71 -4.61 5.21 2.90
N ASP A 72 -5.02 5.96 3.92
CA ASP A 72 -4.21 7.06 4.45
C ASP A 72 -2.96 6.48 5.11
N LEU A 73 -1.83 7.14 4.86
CA LEU A 73 -0.54 6.68 5.29
C LEU A 73 -0.21 7.10 6.71
N GLY A 74 -0.86 8.12 7.28
CA GLY A 74 -0.72 8.55 8.69
C GLY A 74 0.69 8.95 9.09
#